data_AF-A0A932VQE1-F1
#
_entry.id   AF-A0A932VQE1-F1
#
_cell.length_a   1.000
_cell.length_b   1.000
_cell.length_c   1.000
_cell.angle_alpha   90.00
_cell.angle_beta   90.00
_cell.angle_gamma   90.00
#
_symmetry.space_group_name_H-M   'P 1'
#
loop_
_entity.id
_entity.type
_entity.pdbx_description
1 polymer ?
#
loop_
_entity_poly.entity_id
_entity_poly.type
_entity_poly.pdbx_seq_one_letter_code
_entity_poly.pdbx_strand_id
1 'polypeptide(L)'
;MTRKKGQRALREGRGLFIALLVVSGICIVVLGVLFFSGRAITLFTFKKFVVNKAFVRLLPREYTLEKAELIRKQVYDFYDHAEEEGIPDTTVMRVSQKIQQIMADEKMTDEEVQSLLTLIEKGKGTG
;
A
#
# COMPACT_ATOMS: atom_id res chain seq x y z
N MET A 1 29.49 59.09 3.67
CA MET A 1 28.90 58.27 4.77
C MET A 1 28.03 57.18 4.13
N THR A 2 28.65 56.12 3.60
CA THR A 2 27.95 55.18 2.67
C THR A 2 28.53 53.77 2.80
N ARG A 3 28.42 53.17 3.99
CA ARG A 3 28.76 51.75 4.23
C ARG A 3 27.82 51.12 5.27
N LYS A 4 26.51 51.05 4.98
CA LYS A 4 25.58 50.25 5.82
C LYS A 4 24.43 49.56 5.07
N LYS A 5 24.27 49.73 3.75
CA LYS A 5 23.16 49.10 2.99
C LYS A 5 23.48 47.72 2.39
N GLY A 6 24.75 47.34 2.22
CA GLY A 6 25.13 46.07 1.58
C GLY A 6 25.06 44.81 2.46
N GLN A 7 25.06 44.94 3.79
CA GLN A 7 25.12 43.78 4.70
C GLN A 7 23.76 43.23 5.15
N ARG A 8 22.65 43.97 4.97
CA ARG A 8 21.31 43.50 5.37
C ARG A 8 20.73 42.51 4.37
N ALA A 9 20.83 42.80 3.07
CA ALA A 9 20.35 41.91 2.01
C ALA A 9 21.04 40.53 2.00
N LEU A 10 22.33 40.48 2.34
CA LEU A 10 23.10 39.22 2.41
C LEU A 10 22.71 38.33 3.60
N ARG A 11 22.14 38.92 4.67
CA ARG A 11 21.61 38.18 5.84
C ARG A 11 20.17 37.72 5.62
N GLU A 12 19.34 38.52 4.96
CA GLU A 12 17.95 38.16 4.61
C GLU A 12 17.87 37.00 3.61
N GLY A 13 18.73 36.98 2.58
CA GLY A 13 18.76 35.87 1.61
C GLY A 13 19.25 34.54 2.20
N ARG A 14 20.14 34.59 3.20
CA ARG A 14 20.68 33.38 3.86
C ARG A 14 19.66 32.71 4.78
N GLY A 15 18.86 33.47 5.51
CA GLY A 15 17.80 32.93 6.37
C GLY A 15 16.70 32.24 5.56
N LEU A 16 16.30 32.85 4.45
CA LEU A 16 15.28 32.30 3.55
C LEU A 16 15.78 31.04 2.82
N PHE A 17 17.07 31.00 2.45
CA PHE A 17 17.70 29.82 1.85
C PHE A 17 17.81 28.64 2.83
N ILE A 18 18.19 28.89 4.09
CA ILE A 18 18.24 27.85 5.13
C ILE A 18 16.83 27.35 5.46
N ALA A 19 15.84 28.24 5.56
CA ALA A 19 14.45 27.84 5.77
C ALA A 19 13.92 26.96 4.62
N LEU A 20 14.24 27.31 3.36
CA LEU A 20 13.88 26.49 2.19
C LEU A 20 14.57 25.13 2.19
N LEU A 21 15.84 25.05 2.61
CA LEU A 21 16.56 23.77 2.73
C LEU A 21 15.98 22.89 3.84
N VAL A 22 15.60 23.47 4.98
CA VAL A 22 14.98 22.74 6.08
C VAL A 22 13.59 22.23 5.67
N VAL A 23 12.78 23.06 5.03
CA VAL A 23 11.46 22.65 4.52
C VAL A 23 11.60 21.56 3.45
N SER A 24 12.54 21.71 2.52
CA SER A 24 12.83 20.68 1.50
C SER A 24 13.31 19.38 2.13
N GLY A 25 14.21 19.44 3.12
CA GLY A 25 14.67 18.28 3.88
C GLY A 25 13.52 17.58 4.61
N ILE A 26 12.62 18.33 5.25
CA ILE A 26 11.43 17.79 5.91
C ILE A 26 10.52 17.11 4.88
N CYS A 27 10.29 17.72 3.70
CA CYS A 27 9.51 17.09 2.64
C CYS A 27 10.13 15.77 2.17
N ILE A 28 11.45 15.68 2.03
CA ILE A 28 12.15 14.45 1.65
C ILE A 28 12.02 13.38 2.75
N VAL A 29 12.15 13.76 4.02
CA VAL A 29 11.95 12.82 5.14
C VAL A 29 10.50 12.34 5.20
N VAL A 30 9.52 13.23 5.03
CA VAL A 30 8.09 12.87 4.99
C VAL A 30 7.81 11.95 3.79
N LEU A 31 8.35 12.25 2.62
CA LEU A 31 8.24 11.38 1.44
C LEU A 31 8.90 10.03 1.68
N GLY A 32 10.07 9.98 2.33
CA GLY A 32 10.75 8.75 2.70
C GLY A 32 9.97 7.92 3.72
N VAL A 33 9.37 8.55 4.72
CA VAL A 33 8.48 7.90 5.70
C VAL A 33 7.22 7.38 5.03
N LEU A 34 6.62 8.14 4.11
CA LEU A 34 5.48 7.68 3.31
C LEU A 34 5.86 6.52 2.39
N PHE A 35 7.07 6.53 1.82
CA PHE A 35 7.59 5.44 1.00
C PHE A 35 7.75 4.15 1.80
N PHE A 36 8.30 4.24 3.02
CA PHE A 36 8.38 3.10 3.95
C PHE A 36 7.02 2.69 4.53
N SER A 37 6.11 3.63 4.74
CA SER A 37 4.75 3.36 5.23
C SER A 37 3.82 2.79 4.16
N GLY A 38 4.22 2.82 2.88
CA GLY A 38 3.43 2.27 1.77
C GLY A 38 3.05 0.81 2.00
N ARG A 39 4.01 -0.02 2.45
CA ARG A 39 3.77 -1.43 2.81
C ARG A 39 2.71 -1.56 3.91
N ALA A 40 2.89 -0.84 5.03
CA ALA A 40 1.97 -0.87 6.15
C ALA A 40 0.56 -0.38 5.77
N ILE A 41 0.46 0.66 4.93
CA ILE A 41 -0.81 1.19 4.43
C ILE A 41 -1.49 0.17 3.50
N THR A 42 -0.74 -0.46 2.60
CA THR A 42 -1.28 -1.50 1.71
C THR A 42 -1.78 -2.69 2.51
N LEU A 43 -0.96 -3.24 3.41
CA LEU A 43 -1.37 -4.34 4.29
C LEU A 43 -2.61 -3.99 5.11
N PHE A 44 -2.62 -2.83 5.78
CA PHE A 44 -3.74 -2.40 6.59
C PHE A 44 -5.03 -2.18 5.78
N THR A 45 -4.93 -1.53 4.62
CA THR A 45 -6.09 -1.20 3.77
C THR A 45 -6.72 -2.47 3.21
N PHE A 46 -5.90 -3.38 2.66
CA PHE A 46 -6.41 -4.63 2.09
C PHE A 46 -6.86 -5.62 3.17
N LYS A 47 -6.18 -5.69 4.31
CA LYS A 47 -6.65 -6.45 5.47
C LYS A 47 -8.04 -5.96 5.90
N LYS A 48 -8.23 -4.65 6.04
CA LYS A 48 -9.53 -4.05 6.38
C LYS A 48 -10.59 -4.30 5.32
N PHE A 49 -10.22 -4.28 4.04
CA PHE A 49 -11.11 -4.57 2.92
C PHE A 49 -11.58 -6.03 2.93
N VAL A 50 -10.68 -6.99 3.16
CA VAL A 50 -10.98 -8.42 3.21
C VAL A 50 -11.81 -8.76 4.44
N VAL A 51 -11.53 -8.12 5.59
CA VAL A 51 -12.35 -8.23 6.80
C VAL A 51 -13.76 -7.67 6.57
N ASN A 52 -13.87 -6.58 5.81
CA ASN A 52 -15.17 -6.04 5.46
C ASN A 52 -15.91 -7.00 4.51
N LYS A 53 -17.23 -7.14 4.66
CA LYS A 53 -18.05 -8.01 3.79
C LYS A 53 -18.03 -7.61 2.30
N ALA A 54 -17.33 -6.52 1.95
CA ALA A 54 -17.13 -6.05 0.59
C ALA A 54 -16.42 -7.09 -0.29
N PHE A 55 -15.39 -7.79 0.23
CA PHE A 55 -14.70 -8.82 -0.55
C PHE A 55 -15.63 -9.99 -0.93
N VAL A 56 -16.43 -10.47 0.03
CA VAL A 56 -17.40 -11.56 -0.18
C VAL A 56 -18.48 -11.17 -1.20
N ARG A 57 -18.83 -9.89 -1.28
CA ARG A 57 -19.81 -9.39 -2.26
C ARG A 57 -19.30 -9.37 -3.70
N LEU A 58 -17.99 -9.33 -3.89
CA LEU A 58 -17.37 -9.36 -5.22
C LEU A 58 -17.24 -10.79 -5.75
N LEU A 59 -17.26 -11.80 -4.88
CA LEU A 59 -17.14 -13.20 -5.29
C LEU A 59 -18.33 -13.64 -6.17
N PRO A 60 -18.12 -14.63 -7.05
CA PRO A 60 -19.19 -15.15 -7.90
C PRO A 60 -20.39 -15.59 -7.06
N ARG A 61 -21.60 -15.26 -7.51
CA ARG A 61 -22.85 -15.61 -6.79
C ARG A 61 -23.09 -17.12 -6.74
N GLU A 62 -22.43 -17.89 -7.62
CA GLU A 62 -22.50 -19.35 -7.60
C GLU A 62 -21.76 -19.96 -6.40
N TYR A 63 -20.97 -19.17 -5.66
CA TYR A 63 -20.22 -19.69 -4.52
C TYR A 63 -21.11 -19.80 -3.30
N THR A 64 -21.03 -20.95 -2.63
CA THR A 64 -21.64 -21.12 -1.31
C THR A 64 -21.00 -20.15 -0.31
N LEU A 65 -21.77 -19.76 0.72
CA LEU A 65 -21.28 -18.88 1.78
C LEU A 65 -19.99 -19.44 2.40
N GLU A 66 -19.93 -20.76 2.62
CA GLU A 66 -18.75 -21.44 3.16
C GLU A 66 -17.51 -21.28 2.28
N LYS A 67 -17.65 -21.47 0.96
CA LYS A 67 -16.54 -21.30 0.01
C LYS A 67 -16.08 -19.85 -0.03
N ALA A 68 -17.01 -18.90 -0.02
CA ALA A 68 -16.71 -17.49 -0.01
C ALA A 68 -15.97 -17.05 1.26
N GLU A 69 -16.37 -17.58 2.43
CA GLU A 69 -15.68 -17.33 3.70
C GLU A 69 -14.30 -17.97 3.76
N LEU A 70 -14.13 -19.16 3.19
CA LEU A 70 -12.82 -19.82 3.09
C LEU A 70 -11.83 -18.99 2.28
N ILE A 71 -12.26 -18.46 1.13
CA ILE A 71 -11.43 -17.61 0.27
C ILE A 71 -11.13 -16.29 0.96
N ARG A 72 -12.13 -15.66 1.60
CA ARG A 72 -11.91 -14.46 2.41
C ARG A 72 -10.85 -14.73 3.48
N LYS A 73 -10.92 -15.88 4.16
CA LYS A 73 -9.95 -16.25 5.18
C LYS A 73 -8.55 -16.44 4.59
N GLN A 74 -8.40 -17.15 3.48
CA GLN A 74 -7.09 -17.33 2.83
C GLN A 74 -6.44 -16.01 2.43
N VAL A 75 -7.21 -15.09 1.85
CA VAL A 75 -6.72 -13.75 1.49
C VAL A 75 -6.40 -12.94 2.74
N TYR A 76 -7.21 -13.05 3.80
CA TYR A 76 -6.94 -12.41 5.09
C TYR A 76 -5.62 -12.92 5.69
N ASP A 77 -5.47 -14.24 5.80
CA ASP A 77 -4.29 -14.89 6.38
C ASP A 77 -3.03 -14.53 5.58
N PHE A 78 -3.13 -14.37 4.26
CA PHE A 78 -2.02 -13.86 3.44
C PHE A 78 -1.56 -12.46 3.91
N TYR A 79 -2.49 -11.52 4.11
CA TYR A 79 -2.13 -10.16 4.56
C TYR A 79 -1.77 -10.10 6.04
N ASP A 80 -2.33 -10.98 6.87
CA ASP A 80 -2.04 -11.05 8.31
C ASP A 80 -0.61 -11.56 8.55
N HIS A 81 -0.21 -12.60 7.82
CA HIS A 81 1.09 -13.24 7.97
C HIS A 81 2.16 -12.76 6.96
N ALA A 82 1.85 -11.85 6.04
CA ALA A 82 2.80 -11.37 5.02
C ALA A 82 4.10 -10.78 5.61
N GLU A 83 4.04 -10.14 6.78
CA GLU A 83 5.24 -9.65 7.47
C GLU A 83 5.99 -10.77 8.19
N GLU A 84 5.28 -11.67 8.87
CA GLU A 84 5.87 -12.78 9.64
C GLU A 84 6.51 -13.85 8.72
N GLU A 85 5.87 -14.15 7.59
CA GLU A 85 6.35 -15.11 6.58
C GLU A 85 7.41 -14.50 5.65
N GLY A 86 7.77 -13.22 5.82
CA GLY A 86 8.78 -12.56 5.00
C GLY A 86 8.40 -12.44 3.52
N ILE A 87 7.10 -12.36 3.22
CA ILE A 87 6.62 -12.27 1.84
C ILE A 87 7.18 -11.00 1.19
N PRO A 88 7.79 -11.09 -0.01
CA PRO A 88 8.34 -9.93 -0.70
C PRO A 88 7.29 -8.86 -0.99
N ASP A 89 7.68 -7.59 -0.85
CA ASP A 89 6.80 -6.44 -1.14
C ASP A 89 6.22 -6.50 -2.56
N THR A 90 7.02 -6.94 -3.52
CA THR A 90 6.59 -7.10 -4.92
C THR A 90 5.44 -8.09 -5.07
N THR A 91 5.38 -9.12 -4.21
CA THR A 91 4.30 -10.11 -4.19
C THR A 91 3.06 -9.54 -3.52
N VAL A 92 3.21 -8.90 -2.35
CA VAL A 92 2.11 -8.22 -1.66
C VAL A 92 1.46 -7.19 -2.58
N MET A 93 2.27 -6.35 -3.24
CA MET A 93 1.79 -5.35 -4.20
C MET A 93 1.07 -5.99 -5.39
N ARG A 94 1.56 -7.11 -5.92
CA ARG A 94 0.92 -7.79 -7.07
C ARG A 94 -0.45 -8.37 -6.70
N VAL A 95 -0.56 -8.99 -5.53
CA VAL A 95 -1.85 -9.50 -5.01
C VAL A 95 -2.80 -8.33 -4.75
N SER A 96 -2.32 -7.25 -4.15
CA SER A 96 -3.10 -6.02 -3.93
C SER A 96 -3.59 -5.37 -5.23
N GLN A 97 -2.73 -5.27 -6.25
CA GLN A 97 -3.08 -4.75 -7.57
C GLN A 97 -4.15 -5.61 -8.26
N LYS A 98 -4.02 -6.94 -8.19
CA LYS A 98 -5.04 -7.87 -8.71
C LYS A 98 -6.39 -7.63 -8.06
N ILE A 99 -6.44 -7.51 -6.72
CA ILE A 99 -7.68 -7.21 -6.00
C ILE A 99 -8.22 -5.83 -6.39
N GLN A 100 -7.37 -4.82 -6.59
CA GLN A 100 -7.77 -3.50 -7.07
C GLN A 100 -8.41 -3.52 -8.46
N GLN A 101 -7.86 -4.32 -9.38
CA GLN A 101 -8.46 -4.50 -10.71
C GLN A 101 -9.85 -5.11 -10.58
N ILE A 102 -9.99 -6.18 -9.79
CA ILE A 102 -11.29 -6.83 -9.56
C ILE A 102 -12.29 -5.90 -8.87
N MET A 103 -11.83 -5.05 -7.94
CA MET A 103 -12.68 -4.05 -7.31
C MET A 103 -13.19 -3.00 -8.31
N ALA A 104 -12.38 -2.64 -9.32
CA ALA A 104 -12.79 -1.70 -10.36
C ALA A 104 -13.88 -2.29 -11.27
N ASP A 105 -13.83 -3.61 -11.50
CA ASP A 105 -14.79 -4.33 -12.33
C ASP A 105 -16.08 -4.72 -11.56
N GLU A 106 -16.17 -4.39 -10.27
CA GLU A 106 -17.29 -4.64 -9.34
C GLU A 106 -17.76 -6.10 -9.20
N LYS A 107 -17.08 -7.03 -9.88
CA LYS A 107 -17.36 -8.47 -9.91
C LYS A 107 -16.07 -9.23 -10.12
N MET A 108 -15.95 -10.35 -9.42
CA MET A 108 -14.89 -11.33 -9.61
C MET A 108 -15.43 -12.55 -10.36
N THR A 109 -14.74 -12.99 -11.41
CA THR A 109 -15.01 -14.27 -12.08
C THR A 109 -14.33 -15.43 -11.34
N ASP A 110 -14.77 -16.66 -11.60
CA ASP A 110 -14.12 -17.86 -11.04
C ASP A 110 -12.62 -17.91 -11.40
N GLU A 111 -12.28 -17.55 -12.63
CA GLU A 111 -10.91 -17.49 -13.14
C GLU A 111 -10.05 -16.48 -12.38
N GLU A 112 -10.63 -15.33 -12.03
CA GLU A 112 -9.95 -14.29 -11.25
C GLU A 112 -9.74 -14.70 -9.80
N VAL A 113 -10.72 -15.37 -9.20
CA VAL A 113 -10.59 -15.99 -7.87
C VAL A 113 -9.44 -16.99 -7.89
N GLN A 114 -9.43 -17.93 -8.83
CA GLN A 114 -8.39 -18.95 -8.91
C GLN A 114 -7.01 -18.35 -9.17
N SER A 115 -6.93 -17.34 -10.04
CA SER A 115 -5.69 -16.61 -10.30
C SER A 115 -5.18 -15.88 -9.06
N LEU A 116 -6.06 -15.27 -8.26
CA LEU A 116 -5.72 -14.62 -7.01
C LEU A 116 -5.16 -15.62 -5.99
N LEU A 117 -5.83 -16.76 -5.82
CA LEU A 117 -5.40 -17.82 -4.90
C LEU A 117 -4.04 -18.41 -5.33
N THR A 118 -3.86 -18.66 -6.63
CA THR A 118 -2.59 -19.14 -7.18
C THR A 118 -1.44 -18.14 -6.93
N LEU A 119 -1.71 -16.83 -7.02
CA LEU A 119 -0.71 -15.80 -6.73
C LEU A 119 -0.33 -15.77 -5.25
N ILE A 120 -1.31 -16.00 -4.36
CA ILE A 120 -1.09 -16.09 -2.91
C ILE A 120 -0.23 -17.33 -2.60
N GLU A 121 -0.57 -18.50 -3.13
CA GLU A 121 0.18 -19.74 -2.90
C GLU A 121 1.64 -19.65 -3.40
N LYS A 122 1.84 -19.13 -4.62
CA LYS A 122 3.19 -18.87 -5.15
C LYS A 122 3.96 -17.87 -4.31
N GLY A 123 3.25 -16.92 -3.71
CA GLY A 123 3.82 -15.88 -2.87
C GLY A 123 4.30 -16.36 -1.50
N LYS A 124 3.69 -17.43 -0.97
CA LYS A 124 4.03 -18.05 0.32
C LYS A 124 5.19 -19.04 0.25
N GLY A 125 5.69 -19.35 -0.95
CA GLY A 125 6.78 -20.32 -1.11
C GLY A 125 6.36 -21.78 -0.90
N THR A 126 5.06 -22.08 -0.82
CA THR A 126 4.52 -23.44 -0.90
C THR A 126 4.41 -23.85 -2.37
N GLY A 127 5.57 -24.15 -2.97
CA GLY A 127 5.72 -24.72 -4.31
C GLY A 127 6.95 -25.61 -4.35
#